data_AF-A0AA35M672-F1
#
_entry.id   AF-A0AA35M672-F1
#
_cell.length_a   1.000
_cell.length_b   1.000
_cell.length_c   1.000
_cell.angle_alpha   90.00
_cell.angle_beta   90.00
_cell.angle_gamma   90.00
#
_symmetry.space_group_name_H-M   'P 1'
#
loop_
_entity.id
_entity.type
_entity.pdbx_description
1 polymer ?
#
loop_
_entity_poly.entity_id
_entity_poly.type
_entity_poly.pdbx_seq_one_letter_code
_entity_poly.pdbx_strand_id
1 'polypeptide(L)'
;MKRKRDENLCPLDLGPLAADVAEQGLDGPRFVPNSSKESKALSKLLHQEYPCVPHEQIDKLLLDHQYCLRSAYLALDTLVYTWDTLLEQPFAMVSDPSTIQKPFLDRRNHLTMISAIRTAKGFKKKVLQELSVCWKMGYTLHLQRQGKPFKNRARENTEVVVREDVTECQCCFIECPLHQMVQCGGEVAHSFCVQCTRQYAETLIGLSKYELVCISMDQCDAGFSQAERSKFLDDKLTKALDQIEASTVLLLANLEGLVHCPFCNYAAQCPPVEEDREFRCANPECGIVSCRLCQIETHIPQTCDEFAREKGYSARREIEEAMSAALIRKCNKCKSNEL
;
A
#
# COMPACT_ATOMS: atom_id res chain seq x y z
N MET A 1 53.12 1.09 6.19
CA MET A 1 52.39 0.98 7.48
C MET A 1 50.90 0.92 7.17
N LYS A 2 50.28 -0.26 7.30
CA LYS A 2 48.85 -0.45 7.10
C LYS A 2 48.12 0.35 8.17
N ARG A 3 47.53 1.50 7.80
CA ARG A 3 46.63 2.23 8.69
C ARG A 3 45.45 1.30 8.96
N LYS A 4 45.31 0.85 10.21
CA LYS A 4 44.13 0.12 10.66
C LYS A 4 42.92 0.99 10.29
N ARG A 5 41.96 0.42 9.56
CA ARG A 5 40.63 1.00 9.44
C ARG A 5 40.12 1.11 10.86
N ASP A 6 40.06 2.32 11.40
CA ASP A 6 39.27 2.57 12.59
C ASP A 6 37.82 2.23 12.23
N GLU A 7 37.26 1.25 12.93
CA GLU A 7 35.88 0.75 12.81
C GLU A 7 34.80 1.83 13.07
N ASN A 8 35.20 3.08 13.24
CA ASN A 8 34.37 4.25 13.49
C ASN A 8 34.14 5.14 12.26
N LEU A 9 34.73 4.83 11.09
CA LEU A 9 34.40 5.45 9.82
C LEU A 9 33.46 4.53 9.01
N CYS A 10 32.17 4.72 9.30
CA CYS A 10 31.00 4.34 8.52
C CYS A 10 30.74 2.83 8.26
N PRO A 11 30.46 2.02 9.29
CA PRO A 11 29.49 0.94 9.17
C PRO A 11 28.09 1.53 9.38
N LEU A 12 27.32 1.61 8.29
CA LEU A 12 25.88 1.91 8.32
C LEU A 12 25.13 0.73 8.93
N ASP A 13 25.28 0.50 10.23
CA ASP A 13 24.33 -0.29 11.01
C ASP A 13 23.09 0.57 11.24
N LEU A 14 22.18 0.49 10.28
CA LEU A 14 20.90 1.20 10.26
C LEU A 14 19.80 0.14 10.10
N GLY A 15 19.17 -0.19 11.22
CA GLY A 15 17.91 -0.94 11.25
C GLY A 15 16.79 -0.17 10.53
N PRO A 16 15.75 -0.89 10.08
CA PRO A 16 14.95 -0.51 8.93
C PRO A 16 13.90 0.55 9.27
N LEU A 17 13.73 1.55 8.39
CA LEU A 17 12.45 2.24 8.23
C LEU A 17 12.23 2.64 6.76
N ALA A 18 11.35 1.84 6.16
CA ALA A 18 10.37 2.10 5.10
C ALA A 18 10.78 2.82 3.81
N ALA A 19 10.55 2.14 2.69
CA ALA A 19 9.67 2.53 1.59
C ALA A 19 10.00 3.76 0.69
N ASP A 20 9.89 3.46 -0.60
CA ASP A 20 9.55 4.31 -1.75
C ASP A 20 10.63 5.19 -2.36
N VAL A 21 11.63 4.62 -3.06
CA VAL A 21 12.29 5.33 -4.16
C VAL A 21 12.85 4.39 -5.24
N ALA A 22 11.97 3.76 -6.00
CA ALA A 22 12.31 3.39 -7.37
C ALA A 22 11.09 3.71 -8.23
N GLU A 23 11.34 4.41 -9.34
CA GLU A 23 10.35 4.85 -10.34
C GLU A 23 9.66 6.21 -10.12
N GLN A 24 10.35 7.21 -9.57
CA GLN A 24 9.96 8.61 -9.83
C GLN A 24 11.21 9.49 -9.99
N GLY A 25 11.45 9.93 -11.23
CA GLY A 25 12.09 11.19 -11.60
C GLY A 25 13.44 11.57 -10.98
N LEU A 26 14.35 12.03 -11.82
CA LEU A 26 15.49 12.87 -11.43
C LEU A 26 15.04 14.26 -10.91
N ASP A 27 13.88 14.37 -10.25
CA ASP A 27 13.26 15.64 -9.88
C ASP A 27 12.83 15.62 -8.41
N GLY A 28 13.81 15.70 -7.52
CA GLY A 28 13.57 16.18 -6.15
C GLY A 28 13.19 17.67 -6.18
N PRO A 29 12.44 18.18 -5.18
CA PRO A 29 12.12 19.59 -5.10
C PRO A 29 13.40 20.44 -5.16
N ARG A 30 13.44 21.38 -6.11
CA ARG A 30 14.49 22.39 -6.14
C ARG A 30 14.31 23.33 -4.96
N PHE A 31 15.21 23.27 -3.99
CA PHE A 31 15.21 24.17 -2.83
C PHE A 31 15.93 25.45 -3.22
N VAL A 32 15.30 26.29 -4.04
CA VAL A 32 15.83 27.63 -4.32
C VAL A 32 15.87 28.41 -2.99
N PRO A 33 17.06 28.68 -2.41
CA PRO A 33 17.12 29.34 -1.11
C PRO A 33 16.77 30.82 -1.32
N ASN A 34 15.76 31.31 -0.61
CA ASN A 34 15.32 32.70 -0.68
C ASN A 34 16.19 33.62 0.20
N SER A 35 17.04 33.03 1.05
CA SER A 35 17.95 33.78 1.93
C SER A 35 19.32 33.10 2.09
N SER A 36 20.35 33.90 2.37
CA SER A 36 21.70 33.39 2.74
C SER A 36 21.67 32.46 3.97
N LYS A 37 20.62 32.52 4.79
CA LYS A 37 20.43 31.62 5.94
C LYS A 37 19.97 30.22 5.51
N GLU A 38 19.19 30.10 4.44
CA GLU A 38 18.68 28.82 3.93
C GLU A 38 19.76 28.03 3.18
N SER A 39 20.58 28.71 2.37
CA SER A 39 21.73 28.07 1.71
C SER A 39 22.76 27.58 2.72
N LYS A 40 23.08 28.38 3.73
CA LYS A 40 23.97 27.98 4.84
C LYS A 40 23.40 26.83 5.67
N ALA A 41 22.08 26.75 5.82
CA ALA A 41 21.44 25.65 6.53
C ALA A 41 21.56 24.32 5.77
N LEU A 42 21.37 24.34 4.45
CA LEU A 42 21.53 23.16 3.59
C LEU A 42 22.98 22.66 3.59
N SER A 43 23.94 23.57 3.39
CA SER A 43 25.37 23.25 3.47
C SER A 43 25.71 22.64 4.83
N LYS A 44 25.29 23.29 5.94
CA LYS A 44 25.52 22.79 7.30
C LYS A 44 24.94 21.39 7.53
N LEU A 45 23.77 21.08 6.97
CA LEU A 45 23.18 19.74 7.07
C LEU A 45 24.05 18.69 6.36
N LEU A 46 24.47 18.96 5.12
CA LEU A 46 25.32 18.01 4.38
C LEU A 46 26.71 17.84 5.00
N HIS A 47 27.27 18.88 5.63
CA HIS A 47 28.50 18.78 6.42
C HIS A 47 28.39 17.89 7.64
N GLN A 48 27.22 17.88 8.28
CA GLN A 48 26.97 16.99 9.40
C GLN A 48 26.82 15.53 8.95
N GLU A 49 26.34 15.30 7.72
CA GLU A 49 26.21 13.97 7.12
C GLU A 49 27.53 13.43 6.56
N TYR A 50 28.38 14.31 5.99
CA TYR A 50 29.68 13.95 5.42
C TYR A 50 30.83 14.79 6.02
N PRO A 51 31.22 14.56 7.29
CA PRO A 51 32.28 15.31 7.95
C PRO A 51 33.66 15.18 7.28
N CYS A 52 33.85 14.15 6.45
CA CYS A 52 35.09 13.88 5.71
C CYS A 52 35.28 14.76 4.47
N VAL A 53 34.22 15.42 3.98
CA VAL A 53 34.25 16.24 2.76
C VAL A 53 34.43 17.73 3.11
N PRO A 54 35.37 18.45 2.47
CA PRO A 54 35.59 19.87 2.75
C PRO A 54 34.38 20.78 2.47
N HIS A 55 34.27 21.87 3.23
CA HIS A 55 33.24 22.91 3.10
C HIS A 55 33.03 23.42 1.68
N GLU A 56 34.13 23.76 1.01
CA GLU A 56 34.11 24.31 -0.33
C GLU A 56 33.56 23.33 -1.37
N GLN A 57 33.74 22.03 -1.17
CA GLN A 57 33.33 21.04 -2.16
C GLN A 57 31.83 20.74 -2.09
N ILE A 58 31.27 20.70 -0.87
CA ILE A 58 29.82 20.55 -0.70
C ILE A 58 29.08 21.78 -1.26
N ASP A 59 29.62 22.98 -1.04
CA ASP A 59 29.02 24.21 -1.56
C ASP A 59 29.06 24.27 -3.10
N LYS A 60 30.17 23.84 -3.73
CA LYS A 60 30.27 23.70 -5.19
C LYS A 60 29.27 22.69 -5.74
N LEU A 61 29.19 21.50 -5.15
CA LEU A 61 28.24 20.46 -5.59
C LEU A 61 26.78 20.87 -5.45
N LEU A 62 26.43 21.61 -4.39
CA LEU A 62 25.09 22.17 -4.25
C LEU A 62 24.77 23.19 -5.34
N LEU A 63 25.73 24.01 -5.75
CA LEU A 63 25.57 24.97 -6.84
C LEU A 63 25.42 24.26 -8.19
N ASP A 64 26.27 23.28 -8.48
CA ASP A 64 26.26 22.50 -9.73
C ASP A 64 24.93 21.76 -9.91
N HIS A 65 24.37 21.24 -8.82
CA HIS A 65 23.07 20.58 -8.80
C HIS A 65 21.88 21.50 -8.53
N GLN A 66 22.05 22.81 -8.70
CA GLN A 66 20.98 23.83 -8.58
C GLN A 66 20.20 23.79 -7.24
N TYR A 67 20.86 23.41 -6.14
CA TYR A 67 20.28 23.19 -4.81
C TYR A 67 19.21 22.07 -4.76
N CYS A 68 19.26 21.12 -5.68
CA CYS A 68 18.54 19.87 -5.54
C CYS A 68 19.29 18.98 -4.53
N LEU A 69 18.71 18.81 -3.34
CA LEU A 69 19.35 18.09 -2.23
C LEU A 69 19.62 16.63 -2.59
N ARG A 70 18.69 15.99 -3.30
CA ARG A 70 18.76 14.57 -3.68
C ARG A 70 19.90 14.29 -4.63
N SER A 71 20.03 15.05 -5.70
CA SER A 71 21.11 14.85 -6.68
C SER A 71 22.48 15.16 -6.08
N ALA A 72 22.59 16.25 -5.31
CA ALA A 72 23.83 16.59 -4.60
C ALA A 72 24.22 15.52 -3.58
N TYR A 73 23.26 14.96 -2.83
CA TYR A 73 23.51 13.90 -1.85
C TYR A 73 24.00 12.61 -2.53
N LEU A 74 23.37 12.19 -3.62
CA LEU A 74 23.77 10.98 -4.35
C LEU A 74 25.15 11.14 -5.00
N ALA A 75 25.46 12.33 -5.54
CA ALA A 75 26.78 12.64 -6.08
C ALA A 75 27.87 12.65 -5.01
N LEU A 76 27.56 13.14 -3.80
CA LEU A 76 28.46 13.06 -2.65
C LEU A 76 28.69 11.61 -2.21
N ASP A 77 27.63 10.82 -2.10
CA ASP A 77 27.72 9.41 -1.68
C ASP A 77 28.53 8.56 -2.66
N THR A 78 28.36 8.77 -3.97
CA THR A 78 29.18 8.10 -4.99
C THR A 78 30.62 8.56 -4.93
N LEU A 79 30.89 9.86 -4.79
CA LEU A 79 32.23 10.42 -4.71
C LEU A 79 32.98 9.88 -3.49
N VAL A 80 32.38 9.88 -2.30
CA VAL A 80 33.00 9.35 -1.08
C VAL A 80 33.27 7.85 -1.22
N TYR A 81 32.35 7.11 -1.83
CA TYR A 81 32.52 5.67 -2.05
C TYR A 81 33.66 5.34 -3.03
N THR A 82 33.78 6.10 -4.13
CA THR A 82 34.80 5.85 -5.15
C THR A 82 36.11 6.59 -4.89
N TRP A 83 36.21 7.40 -3.83
CA TRP A 83 37.36 8.27 -3.57
C TRP A 83 38.70 7.52 -3.55
N ASP A 84 38.77 6.34 -2.93
CA ASP A 84 39.97 5.49 -2.89
C ASP A 84 40.32 4.84 -4.24
N THR A 85 39.35 4.78 -5.17
CA THR A 85 39.47 4.14 -6.49
C THR A 85 39.69 5.14 -7.63
N LEU A 86 39.60 6.44 -7.37
CA LEU A 86 39.84 7.48 -8.37
C LEU A 86 41.34 7.58 -8.68
N LEU A 87 41.67 7.65 -9.97
CA LEU A 87 43.04 7.82 -10.48
C LEU A 87 43.66 9.16 -10.02
N GLU A 88 42.83 10.20 -9.88
CA GLU A 88 43.20 11.50 -9.32
C GLU A 88 42.17 11.91 -8.26
N GLN A 89 42.65 12.26 -7.07
CA GLN A 89 41.78 12.67 -5.97
C GLN A 89 41.35 14.13 -6.17
N PRO A 90 40.04 14.42 -6.29
CA PRO A 90 39.56 15.77 -6.60
C PRO A 90 39.82 16.78 -5.46
N PHE A 91 40.02 16.30 -4.23
CA PHE A 91 40.37 17.09 -3.05
C PHE A 91 40.89 16.17 -1.93
N ALA A 92 41.57 16.77 -0.94
CA ALA A 92 42.00 16.07 0.28
C ALA A 92 40.84 15.94 1.28
N MET A 93 40.55 14.72 1.75
CA MET A 93 39.58 14.48 2.81
C MET A 93 40.08 14.99 4.17
N VAL A 94 39.17 15.55 4.97
CA VAL A 94 39.49 16.06 6.31
C VAL A 94 39.76 14.88 7.25
N SER A 95 40.92 14.89 7.92
CA SER A 95 41.46 13.72 8.63
C SER A 95 41.15 13.66 10.13
N ASP A 96 40.59 14.73 10.73
CA ASP A 96 40.52 14.88 12.19
C ASP A 96 39.17 14.45 12.79
N PRO A 97 39.11 13.37 13.60
CA PRO A 97 37.87 12.88 14.21
C PRO A 97 37.36 13.73 15.39
N SER A 98 38.20 14.62 15.93
CA SER A 98 37.97 15.35 17.19
C SER A 98 37.00 16.53 17.05
N THR A 99 36.68 16.92 15.82
CA THR A 99 35.83 18.08 15.50
C THR A 99 34.54 17.65 14.80
N ILE A 100 34.21 16.35 14.85
CA ILE A 100 32.96 15.83 14.29
C ILE A 100 31.84 16.29 15.22
N GLN A 101 31.14 17.37 14.83
CA GLN A 101 29.87 17.70 15.46
C GLN A 101 28.96 16.47 15.34
N LYS A 102 28.42 16.01 16.47
CA LYS A 102 27.44 14.92 16.47
C LYS A 102 26.35 15.25 15.43
N PRO A 103 25.98 14.31 14.56
CA PRO A 103 24.97 14.57 13.53
C PRO A 103 23.68 15.06 14.19
N PHE A 104 23.04 16.06 13.60
CA PHE A 104 21.82 16.67 14.14
C PHE A 104 20.69 15.65 14.32
N LEU A 105 20.70 14.59 13.52
CA LEU A 105 19.80 13.46 13.63
C LEU A 105 20.61 12.16 13.58
N ASP A 106 20.26 11.22 14.46
CA ASP A 106 20.87 9.90 14.42
C ASP A 106 20.33 9.15 13.21
N ARG A 107 21.22 8.91 12.24
CA ARG A 107 20.90 8.15 11.02
C ARG A 107 20.31 6.78 11.39
N ARG A 108 20.72 6.19 12.53
CA ARG A 108 20.29 4.88 13.08
C ARG A 108 18.90 4.86 13.67
N ASN A 109 18.33 6.04 13.95
CA ASN A 109 17.08 6.14 14.67
C ASN A 109 16.05 6.96 13.89
N HIS A 110 15.34 6.31 12.98
CA HIS A 110 14.33 6.95 12.13
C HIS A 110 13.14 7.50 12.94
N LEU A 111 12.95 7.13 14.22
CA LEU A 111 11.99 7.80 15.11
C LEU A 111 12.38 9.27 15.36
N THR A 112 13.68 9.58 15.43
CA THR A 112 14.17 10.96 15.57
C THR A 112 13.85 11.79 14.33
N MET A 113 14.01 11.21 13.14
CA MET A 113 13.64 11.83 11.86
C MET A 113 12.12 12.12 11.78
N ILE A 114 11.27 11.14 12.13
CA ILE A 114 9.81 11.34 12.17
C ILE A 114 9.43 12.47 13.14
N SER A 115 10.04 12.49 14.32
CA SER A 115 9.78 13.52 15.33
C SER A 115 10.21 14.92 14.87
N ALA A 116 11.35 15.02 14.17
CA ALA A 116 11.87 16.26 13.62
C ALA A 116 11.01 16.80 12.47
N ILE A 117 10.51 15.91 11.60
CA ILE A 117 9.57 16.28 10.53
C ILE A 117 8.23 16.77 11.09
N ARG A 118 7.74 16.14 12.18
CA ARG A 118 6.48 16.53 12.83
C ARG A 118 6.56 17.91 13.50
N THR A 119 7.71 18.25 14.07
CA THR A 119 7.93 19.51 14.79
C THR A 119 8.34 20.67 13.86
N ALA A 120 8.97 20.38 12.73
CA ALA A 120 9.42 21.39 11.78
C ALA A 120 8.25 22.04 11.01
N LYS A 121 8.43 23.32 10.64
CA LYS A 121 7.49 24.09 9.81
C LYS A 121 8.20 24.75 8.63
N GLY A 122 7.46 24.99 7.54
CA GLY A 122 7.93 25.72 6.36
C GLY A 122 9.08 25.04 5.62
N PHE A 123 10.11 25.82 5.25
CA PHE A 123 11.28 25.36 4.50
C PHE A 123 12.01 24.19 5.17
N LYS A 124 12.21 24.26 6.50
CA LYS A 124 12.89 23.19 7.27
C LYS A 124 12.20 21.84 7.16
N LYS A 125 10.86 21.81 7.14
CA LYS A 125 10.10 20.56 7.02
C LYS A 125 10.32 19.89 5.66
N LYS A 126 10.31 20.69 4.58
CA LYS A 126 10.54 20.19 3.22
C LYS A 126 11.96 19.62 3.07
N VAL A 127 12.96 20.29 3.63
CA VAL A 127 14.35 19.82 3.62
C VAL A 127 14.50 18.50 4.39
N LEU A 128 13.89 18.36 5.56
CA LEU A 128 13.95 17.12 6.35
C LEU A 128 13.23 15.95 5.67
N GLN A 129 12.09 16.20 5.02
CA GLN A 129 11.40 15.19 4.22
C GLN A 129 12.28 14.68 3.09
N GLU A 130 12.92 15.58 2.35
CA GLU A 130 13.82 15.18 1.27
C GLU A 130 15.09 14.48 1.79
N LEU A 131 15.64 14.92 2.92
CA LEU A 131 16.78 14.25 3.54
C LEU A 131 16.43 12.81 3.96
N SER A 132 15.21 12.57 4.46
CA SER A 132 14.74 11.22 4.80
C SER A 132 14.70 10.30 3.58
N VAL A 133 14.38 10.85 2.40
CA VAL A 133 14.39 10.14 1.12
C VAL A 133 15.83 9.85 0.70
N CYS A 134 16.71 10.85 0.79
CA CYS A 134 18.14 10.71 0.48
C CYS A 134 18.81 9.60 1.30
N TRP A 135 18.51 9.52 2.59
CA TRP A 135 19.03 8.48 3.48
C TRP A 135 18.64 7.07 3.04
N LYS A 136 17.37 6.88 2.65
CA LYS A 136 16.89 5.59 2.12
C LYS A 136 17.62 5.22 0.84
N MET A 137 17.80 6.17 -0.09
CA MET A 137 18.51 5.93 -1.35
C MET A 137 19.99 5.62 -1.15
N GLY A 138 20.68 6.34 -0.26
CA GLY A 138 22.08 6.05 0.06
C GLY A 138 22.25 4.65 0.64
N TYR A 139 21.31 4.22 1.49
CA TYR A 139 21.29 2.88 2.04
C TYR A 139 21.08 1.80 0.95
N THR A 140 20.12 1.99 0.04
CA THR A 140 19.89 1.03 -1.05
C THR A 140 21.10 0.91 -1.98
N LEU A 141 21.75 2.03 -2.32
CA LEU A 141 22.97 2.04 -3.12
C LEU A 141 24.14 1.36 -2.42
N HIS A 142 24.31 1.57 -1.12
CA HIS A 142 25.36 0.93 -0.33
C HIS A 142 25.20 -0.61 -0.33
N LEU A 143 23.97 -1.11 -0.18
CA LEU A 143 23.67 -2.54 -0.26
C LEU A 143 24.02 -3.12 -1.63
N GLN A 144 23.61 -2.44 -2.71
CA GLN A 144 23.92 -2.84 -4.09
C GLN A 144 25.43 -2.92 -4.33
N ARG A 145 26.20 -1.94 -3.82
CA ARG A 145 27.66 -1.87 -3.95
C ARG A 145 28.40 -3.00 -3.23
N GLN A 146 27.83 -3.55 -2.15
CA GLN A 146 28.39 -4.72 -1.44
C GLN A 146 28.13 -6.05 -2.16
N GLY A 147 27.53 -6.06 -3.35
CA GLY A 147 27.21 -7.28 -4.08
C GLY A 147 26.14 -8.14 -3.39
N LYS A 148 25.52 -7.62 -2.33
CA LYS A 148 24.33 -8.23 -1.73
C LYS A 148 23.15 -7.83 -2.62
N PRO A 149 22.40 -8.80 -3.18
CA PRO A 149 21.22 -8.46 -3.96
C PRO A 149 20.31 -7.62 -3.07
N PHE A 150 19.86 -6.47 -3.59
CA PHE A 150 18.72 -5.77 -3.02
C PHE A 150 17.53 -6.72 -3.17
N LYS A 151 17.26 -7.54 -2.14
CA LYS A 151 16.10 -8.41 -2.10
C LYS A 151 14.88 -7.49 -2.06
N ASN A 152 14.13 -7.46 -3.16
CA ASN A 152 12.83 -6.82 -3.24
C ASN A 152 11.95 -7.29 -2.08
N ARG A 153 11.78 -6.46 -1.05
CA ARG A 153 11.00 -6.79 0.15
C ARG A 153 9.48 -6.62 -0.02
N ALA A 154 8.98 -6.75 -1.26
CA ALA A 154 7.62 -7.21 -1.51
C ALA A 154 7.47 -8.72 -1.22
N ARG A 155 8.60 -9.42 -1.00
CA ARG A 155 8.69 -10.74 -0.37
C ARG A 155 9.57 -10.62 0.87
N GLU A 156 9.18 -11.25 1.97
CA GLU A 156 10.02 -11.57 3.15
C GLU A 156 10.07 -10.58 4.33
N ASN A 157 9.05 -10.72 5.18
CA ASN A 157 9.13 -10.61 6.65
C ASN A 157 10.00 -11.74 7.27
N THR A 158 11.19 -12.03 6.73
CA THR A 158 12.08 -13.07 7.27
C THR A 158 13.34 -12.42 7.80
N GLU A 159 13.96 -13.08 8.78
CA GLU A 159 15.18 -12.69 9.50
C GLU A 159 14.95 -12.00 10.85
N VAL A 160 14.05 -12.58 11.66
CA VAL A 160 14.51 -13.07 12.97
C VAL A 160 15.07 -14.46 12.69
N VAL A 161 16.37 -14.67 12.89
CA VAL A 161 16.98 -16.01 12.85
C VAL A 161 16.47 -16.76 14.09
N VAL A 162 15.28 -17.33 13.95
CA VAL A 162 14.83 -18.48 14.73
C VAL A 162 14.91 -19.64 13.75
N ARG A 163 15.50 -20.75 14.22
CA ARG A 163 15.67 -22.04 13.52
C ARG A 163 14.63 -22.24 12.41
N GLU A 164 15.09 -22.48 11.19
CA GLU A 164 14.26 -22.60 9.98
C GLU A 164 13.36 -23.85 10.05
N ASP A 165 12.28 -23.77 10.81
CA ASP A 165 11.13 -24.64 10.61
C ASP A 165 10.38 -24.07 9.39
N VAL A 166 10.77 -24.52 8.20
CA VAL A 166 10.02 -24.27 6.96
C VAL A 166 8.85 -25.25 6.89
N THR A 167 7.70 -24.77 6.43
CA THR A 167 6.49 -25.60 6.32
C THR A 167 5.81 -25.30 4.98
N GLU A 168 5.18 -26.32 4.40
CA GLU A 168 4.50 -26.21 3.12
C GLU A 168 3.11 -25.57 3.29
N CYS A 169 2.79 -24.63 2.40
CA CYS A 169 1.43 -24.10 2.30
C CYS A 169 0.48 -25.18 1.80
N GLN A 170 -0.61 -25.45 2.53
CA GLN A 170 -1.58 -26.48 2.17
C GLN A 170 -2.45 -26.14 0.94
N CYS A 171 -2.41 -24.89 0.46
CA CYS A 171 -3.16 -24.47 -0.73
C CYS A 171 -2.30 -24.51 -2.01
N CYS A 172 -1.07 -23.98 -1.97
CA CYS A 172 -0.21 -23.86 -3.15
C CYS A 172 1.04 -24.75 -3.11
N PHE A 173 1.26 -25.50 -2.02
CA PHE A 173 2.39 -26.40 -1.82
C PHE A 173 3.77 -25.73 -1.95
N ILE A 174 3.83 -24.41 -1.68
CA ILE A 174 5.08 -23.64 -1.64
C ILE A 174 5.61 -23.64 -0.21
N GLU A 175 6.89 -23.97 -0.04
CA GLU A 175 7.61 -23.88 1.23
C GLU A 175 7.72 -22.42 1.68
N CYS A 176 7.22 -22.15 2.90
CA CYS A 176 7.26 -20.83 3.50
C CYS A 176 7.80 -20.93 4.94
N PRO A 177 8.48 -19.90 5.44
CA PRO A 177 8.88 -19.84 6.85
C PRO A 177 7.65 -19.84 7.77
N LEU A 178 7.62 -20.73 8.77
CA LEU A 178 6.45 -20.94 9.64
C LEU A 178 5.95 -19.63 10.30
N HIS A 179 6.85 -18.72 10.69
CA HIS A 179 6.47 -17.46 11.34
C HIS A 179 5.72 -16.47 10.43
N GLN A 180 5.87 -16.61 9.10
CA GLN A 180 5.12 -15.82 8.12
C GLN A 180 3.79 -16.46 7.73
N MET A 181 3.61 -17.74 8.06
CA MET A 181 2.38 -18.43 7.71
C MET A 181 1.21 -17.95 8.58
N VAL A 182 0.04 -18.10 7.99
CA VAL A 182 -1.25 -17.83 8.62
C VAL A 182 -1.83 -19.19 8.99
N GLN A 183 -2.16 -19.38 10.27
CA GLN A 183 -2.75 -20.63 10.74
C GLN A 183 -4.26 -20.44 10.91
N CYS A 184 -5.05 -21.51 10.78
CA CYS A 184 -6.46 -21.45 11.18
C CYS A 184 -6.60 -21.78 12.68
N GLY A 185 -7.65 -21.27 13.33
CA GLY A 185 -7.96 -21.56 14.73
C GLY A 185 -8.61 -22.92 14.98
N GLY A 186 -8.44 -23.90 14.09
CA GLY A 186 -9.00 -25.25 14.22
C GLY A 186 -8.20 -26.16 15.15
N GLU A 187 -8.75 -27.32 15.50
CA GLU A 187 -8.06 -28.34 16.32
C GLU A 187 -6.75 -28.80 15.67
N VAL A 188 -6.75 -28.90 14.34
CA VAL A 188 -5.56 -29.06 13.51
C VAL A 188 -5.23 -27.70 12.89
N ALA A 189 -4.06 -27.16 13.24
CA ALA A 189 -3.59 -25.87 12.74
C ALA A 189 -3.14 -25.99 11.27
N HIS A 190 -4.07 -25.78 10.34
CA HIS A 190 -3.77 -25.67 8.91
C HIS A 190 -2.99 -24.40 8.62
N SER A 191 -1.84 -24.53 7.95
CA SER A 191 -0.93 -23.42 7.66
C SER A 191 -0.97 -23.01 6.19
N PHE A 192 -1.16 -21.71 5.94
CA PHE A 192 -1.24 -21.13 4.60
C PHE A 192 -0.28 -19.97 4.44
N CYS A 193 0.16 -19.71 3.20
CA CYS A 193 0.91 -18.51 2.90
C CYS A 193 -0.02 -17.28 2.85
N VAL A 194 0.52 -16.11 3.20
CA VAL A 194 -0.21 -14.83 3.22
C VAL A 194 -0.87 -14.51 1.87
N GLN A 195 -0.23 -14.91 0.77
CA GLN A 195 -0.75 -14.65 -0.57
C GLN A 195 -2.03 -15.45 -0.86
N CYS A 196 -2.05 -16.74 -0.50
CA CYS A 196 -3.24 -17.58 -0.68
C CYS A 196 -4.40 -17.11 0.17
N THR A 197 -4.17 -16.75 1.44
CA THR A 197 -5.24 -16.26 2.33
C THR A 197 -5.78 -14.91 1.89
N ARG A 198 -4.92 -14.04 1.33
CA ARG A 198 -5.33 -12.76 0.75
C ARG A 198 -6.21 -12.94 -0.48
N GLN A 199 -5.78 -13.75 -1.45
CA GLN A 199 -6.57 -14.03 -2.66
C GLN A 199 -7.91 -14.69 -2.32
N TYR A 200 -7.93 -15.56 -1.32
CA TYR A 200 -9.14 -16.16 -0.80
C TYR A 200 -10.10 -15.10 -0.23
N ALA A 201 -9.60 -14.18 0.61
CA ALA A 201 -10.41 -13.08 1.13
C ALA A 201 -10.95 -12.17 0.02
N GLU A 202 -10.12 -11.82 -0.98
CA GLU A 202 -10.56 -11.05 -2.15
C GLU A 202 -11.67 -11.77 -2.93
N THR A 203 -11.56 -13.08 -3.09
CA THR A 203 -12.59 -13.91 -3.75
C THR A 203 -13.89 -13.92 -2.95
N LEU A 204 -13.82 -14.08 -1.61
CA LEU A 204 -15.00 -14.06 -0.74
C LEU A 204 -15.72 -12.70 -0.77
N ILE A 205 -14.96 -11.61 -0.75
CA ILE A 205 -15.48 -10.25 -0.91
C ILE A 205 -16.19 -10.11 -2.26
N GLY A 206 -15.60 -10.64 -3.34
CA GLY A 206 -16.22 -10.68 -4.67
C GLY A 206 -17.52 -11.49 -4.71
N LEU A 207 -17.67 -12.49 -3.84
CA LEU A 207 -18.88 -13.28 -3.67
C LEU A 207 -19.85 -12.70 -2.61
N SER A 208 -19.60 -11.49 -2.10
CA SER A 208 -20.38 -10.85 -1.03
C SER A 208 -20.49 -11.68 0.27
N LYS A 209 -19.46 -12.48 0.58
CA LYS A 209 -19.35 -13.23 1.83
C LYS A 209 -18.30 -12.59 2.74
N TYR A 210 -18.59 -12.50 4.04
CA TYR A 210 -17.68 -11.93 5.04
C TYR A 210 -16.99 -12.97 5.93
N GLU A 211 -17.50 -14.21 5.96
CA GLU A 211 -16.99 -15.28 6.80
C GLU A 211 -15.69 -15.88 6.25
N LEU A 212 -14.56 -15.55 6.88
CA LEU A 212 -13.24 -16.10 6.55
C LEU A 212 -13.04 -17.45 7.24
N VAL A 213 -13.47 -18.53 6.58
CA VAL A 213 -13.27 -19.92 7.03
C VAL A 213 -11.98 -20.52 6.46
N CYS A 214 -11.51 -21.63 7.04
CA CYS A 214 -10.30 -22.31 6.62
C CYS A 214 -10.40 -22.78 5.15
N ILE A 215 -9.27 -22.74 4.44
CA ILE A 215 -9.16 -23.09 3.02
C ILE A 215 -8.86 -24.60 2.83
N SER A 216 -8.60 -25.33 3.93
CA SER A 216 -8.23 -26.75 3.85
C SER A 216 -9.35 -27.59 3.24
N MET A 217 -8.97 -28.64 2.52
CA MET A 217 -9.90 -29.63 1.94
C MET A 217 -10.48 -30.58 3.01
N ASP A 218 -9.96 -30.54 4.23
CA ASP A 218 -10.34 -31.41 5.35
C ASP A 218 -11.65 -30.99 6.05
N GLN A 219 -12.51 -30.20 5.39
CA GLN A 219 -13.79 -29.69 5.94
C GLN A 219 -13.60 -29.00 7.30
N CYS A 220 -12.65 -28.07 7.35
CA CYS A 220 -12.39 -27.29 8.55
C CYS A 220 -13.24 -26.02 8.57
N ASP A 221 -14.27 -25.99 9.41
CA ASP A 221 -15.13 -24.80 9.60
C ASP A 221 -14.50 -23.74 10.53
N ALA A 222 -13.24 -23.93 10.91
CA ALA A 222 -12.54 -22.99 11.77
C ALA A 222 -12.20 -21.70 11.03
N GLY A 223 -12.41 -20.56 11.68
CA GLY A 223 -11.99 -19.26 11.18
C GLY A 223 -10.53 -18.92 11.48
N PHE A 224 -10.10 -17.78 10.95
CA PHE A 224 -8.82 -17.15 11.30
C PHE A 224 -8.96 -16.22 12.50
N SER A 225 -7.99 -16.23 13.42
CA SER A 225 -7.98 -15.30 14.55
C SER A 225 -7.74 -13.85 14.11
N GLN A 226 -8.09 -12.86 14.96
CA GLN A 226 -7.90 -11.44 14.62
C GLN A 226 -6.42 -11.10 14.36
N ALA A 227 -5.50 -11.72 15.11
CA ALA A 227 -4.07 -11.54 14.92
C ALA A 227 -3.61 -12.05 13.55
N GLU A 228 -4.15 -13.19 13.10
CA GLU A 228 -3.85 -13.78 11.79
C GLU A 228 -4.47 -12.99 10.63
N ARG A 229 -5.72 -12.55 10.79
CA ARG A 229 -6.41 -11.67 9.84
C ARG A 229 -5.60 -10.40 9.56
N SER A 230 -5.02 -9.80 10.60
CA SER A 230 -4.17 -8.61 10.45
C SER A 230 -2.89 -8.83 9.63
N LYS A 231 -2.45 -10.09 9.42
CA LYS A 231 -1.25 -10.39 8.62
C LYS A 231 -1.51 -10.29 7.11
N PHE A 232 -2.75 -10.53 6.66
CA PHE A 232 -3.08 -10.60 5.23
C PHE A 232 -4.17 -9.63 4.76
N LEU A 233 -4.97 -9.07 5.68
CA LEU A 233 -5.97 -8.06 5.36
C LEU A 233 -5.37 -6.64 5.39
N ASP A 234 -5.45 -5.94 4.26
CA ASP A 234 -5.17 -4.51 4.18
C ASP A 234 -6.38 -3.69 4.67
N ASP A 235 -6.17 -2.43 5.07
CA ASP A 235 -7.24 -1.50 5.49
C ASP A 235 -8.43 -1.43 4.52
N LYS A 236 -8.17 -1.59 3.22
CA LYS A 236 -9.22 -1.62 2.18
C LYS A 236 -10.06 -2.89 2.25
N LEU A 237 -9.41 -4.04 2.40
CA LEU A 237 -10.08 -5.35 2.46
C LEU A 237 -10.85 -5.49 3.77
N THR A 238 -10.28 -5.02 4.88
CA THR A 238 -10.96 -5.00 6.18
C THR A 238 -12.26 -4.17 6.11
N LYS A 239 -12.19 -2.94 5.58
CA LYS A 239 -13.40 -2.12 5.40
C LYS A 239 -14.45 -2.76 4.49
N ALA A 240 -14.01 -3.45 3.44
CA ALA A 240 -14.93 -4.15 2.54
C ALA A 240 -15.64 -5.32 3.25
N LEU A 241 -14.90 -6.09 4.05
CA LEU A 241 -15.47 -7.16 4.88
C LEU A 241 -16.45 -6.59 5.92
N ASP A 242 -16.07 -5.53 6.63
CA ASP A 242 -16.93 -4.88 7.63
C ASP A 242 -18.23 -4.36 7.00
N GLN A 243 -18.17 -3.85 5.77
CA GLN A 243 -19.34 -3.40 5.02
C GLN A 243 -20.27 -4.55 4.64
N ILE A 244 -19.71 -5.69 4.22
CA ILE A 244 -20.49 -6.89 3.88
C ILE A 244 -21.08 -7.51 5.16
N GLU A 245 -20.33 -7.56 6.25
CA GLU A 245 -20.83 -8.02 7.55
C GLU A 245 -21.99 -7.13 8.01
N ALA A 246 -21.83 -5.81 7.97
CA ALA A 246 -22.90 -4.89 8.36
C ALA A 246 -24.17 -5.08 7.50
N SER A 247 -24.04 -5.23 6.18
CA SER A 247 -25.20 -5.43 5.30
C SER A 247 -25.89 -6.77 5.53
N THR A 248 -25.12 -7.86 5.70
CA THR A 248 -25.66 -9.20 5.99
C THR A 248 -26.34 -9.27 7.35
N VAL A 249 -25.76 -8.66 8.39
CA VAL A 249 -26.38 -8.58 9.72
C VAL A 249 -27.71 -7.83 9.66
N LEU A 250 -27.79 -6.73 8.89
CA LEU A 250 -29.04 -6.00 8.70
C LEU A 250 -30.12 -6.84 8.01
N LEU A 251 -29.74 -7.64 7.01
CA LEU A 251 -30.66 -8.57 6.34
C LEU A 251 -31.13 -9.68 7.28
N LEU A 252 -30.21 -10.27 8.06
CA LEU A 252 -30.51 -11.33 9.01
C LEU A 252 -31.38 -10.85 10.18
N ALA A 253 -31.22 -9.59 10.60
CA ALA A 253 -32.04 -8.98 11.65
C ALA A 253 -33.52 -8.83 11.25
N ASN A 254 -33.85 -9.00 9.96
CA ASN A 254 -35.20 -9.00 9.40
C ASN A 254 -36.09 -7.89 9.98
N LEU A 255 -35.55 -6.68 10.06
CA LEU A 255 -36.24 -5.52 10.62
C LEU A 255 -37.41 -5.11 9.71
N GLU A 256 -38.60 -4.97 10.29
CA GLU A 256 -39.81 -4.61 9.55
C GLU A 256 -39.68 -3.22 8.90
N GLY A 257 -39.95 -3.16 7.59
CA GLY A 257 -39.88 -1.93 6.82
C GLY A 257 -38.45 -1.47 6.46
N LEU A 258 -37.43 -2.30 6.71
CA LEU A 258 -36.06 -2.00 6.28
C LEU A 258 -35.94 -2.13 4.76
N VAL A 259 -35.45 -1.08 4.11
CA VAL A 259 -35.20 -1.04 2.67
C VAL A 259 -33.75 -0.68 2.43
N HIS A 260 -33.09 -1.44 1.55
CA HIS A 260 -31.74 -1.17 1.11
C HIS A 260 -31.72 -0.31 -0.15
N CYS A 261 -30.74 0.59 -0.22
CA CYS A 261 -30.45 1.34 -1.43
C CYS A 261 -29.85 0.41 -2.49
N PRO A 262 -30.30 0.45 -3.76
CA PRO A 262 -29.74 -0.39 -4.82
C PRO A 262 -28.35 0.09 -5.31
N PHE A 263 -27.95 1.32 -4.96
CA PHE A 263 -26.72 1.95 -5.43
C PHE A 263 -25.60 1.99 -4.38
N CYS A 264 -25.91 1.72 -3.10
CA CYS A 264 -24.92 1.72 -2.03
C CYS A 264 -25.39 0.89 -0.83
N ASN A 265 -24.50 0.64 0.14
CA ASN A 265 -24.79 -0.18 1.32
C ASN A 265 -25.67 0.51 2.39
N TYR A 266 -26.35 1.61 2.04
CA TYR A 266 -27.22 2.33 2.97
C TYR A 266 -28.58 1.63 3.10
N ALA A 267 -29.07 1.52 4.33
CA ALA A 267 -30.37 0.96 4.65
C ALA A 267 -31.15 1.93 5.56
N ALA A 268 -32.45 2.04 5.33
CA ALA A 268 -33.32 2.85 6.20
C ALA A 268 -34.68 2.17 6.39
N GLN A 269 -35.30 2.44 7.52
CA GLN A 269 -36.68 2.07 7.75
C GLN A 269 -37.59 3.06 7.02
N CYS A 270 -38.47 2.54 6.17
CA CYS A 270 -39.41 3.35 5.41
C CYS A 270 -40.86 2.94 5.75
N PRO A 271 -41.83 3.88 5.62
CA PRO A 271 -43.26 3.55 5.71
C PRO A 271 -43.65 2.50 4.65
N PRO A 272 -44.85 1.91 4.72
CA PRO A 272 -45.31 0.95 3.72
C PRO A 272 -45.24 1.51 2.29
N VAL A 273 -45.03 0.62 1.31
CA VAL A 273 -44.85 0.99 -0.12
C VAL A 273 -46.09 1.70 -0.70
N GLU A 274 -47.27 1.50 -0.09
CA GLU A 274 -48.50 2.16 -0.51
C GLU A 274 -48.52 3.66 -0.20
N GLU A 275 -47.82 4.09 0.86
CA GLU A 275 -47.68 5.50 1.23
C GLU A 275 -46.57 6.16 0.42
N ASP A 276 -45.37 5.55 0.42
CA ASP A 276 -44.20 6.08 -0.27
C ASP A 276 -43.52 5.01 -1.13
N ARG A 277 -43.59 5.23 -2.45
CA ARG A 277 -42.95 4.39 -3.48
C ARG A 277 -41.49 4.78 -3.75
N GLU A 278 -41.06 5.94 -3.28
CA GLU A 278 -39.69 6.46 -3.42
C GLU A 278 -38.85 6.12 -2.19
N PHE A 279 -37.60 5.74 -2.42
CA PHE A 279 -36.58 5.61 -1.39
C PHE A 279 -35.55 6.72 -1.58
N ARG A 280 -35.38 7.56 -0.55
CA ARG A 280 -34.43 8.67 -0.56
C ARG A 280 -33.19 8.27 0.23
N CYS A 281 -32.07 8.07 -0.47
CA CYS A 281 -30.83 7.70 0.18
C CYS A 281 -30.27 8.89 1.00
N ALA A 282 -30.11 8.72 2.32
CA ALA A 282 -29.53 9.75 3.19
C ALA A 282 -28.00 9.71 3.26
N ASN A 283 -27.36 8.82 2.50
CA ASN A 283 -25.91 8.77 2.40
C ASN A 283 -25.41 9.98 1.58
N PRO A 284 -24.53 10.85 2.13
CA PRO A 284 -24.05 12.06 1.45
C PRO A 284 -23.33 11.79 0.12
N GLU A 285 -22.72 10.62 -0.03
CA GLU A 285 -22.00 10.23 -1.25
C GLU A 285 -22.94 9.75 -2.36
N CYS A 286 -24.12 9.21 -2.00
CA CYS A 286 -25.06 8.64 -2.97
C CYS A 286 -26.17 9.65 -3.29
N GLY A 287 -27.00 10.04 -2.31
CA GLY A 287 -28.09 11.00 -2.50
C GLY A 287 -29.15 10.64 -3.56
N ILE A 288 -29.05 9.48 -4.22
CA ILE A 288 -29.95 9.07 -5.29
C ILE A 288 -31.31 8.68 -4.70
N VAL A 289 -32.38 9.07 -5.40
CA VAL A 289 -33.72 8.61 -5.11
C VAL A 289 -34.04 7.43 -6.04
N SER A 290 -34.43 6.30 -5.46
CA SER A 290 -34.76 5.08 -6.19
C SER A 290 -36.21 4.66 -5.97
N CYS A 291 -36.85 4.05 -6.95
CA CYS A 291 -38.15 3.42 -6.77
C CYS A 291 -38.00 2.10 -6.00
N ARG A 292 -38.84 1.88 -4.98
CA ARG A 292 -38.78 0.68 -4.13
C ARG A 292 -39.25 -0.61 -4.83
N LEU A 293 -40.05 -0.47 -5.88
CA LEU A 293 -40.62 -1.61 -6.62
C LEU A 293 -39.64 -2.16 -7.65
N CYS A 294 -39.02 -1.29 -8.45
CA CYS A 294 -38.11 -1.69 -9.52
C CYS A 294 -36.62 -1.54 -9.16
N GLN A 295 -36.30 -0.89 -8.03
CA GLN A 295 -34.94 -0.65 -7.56
C GLN A 295 -34.06 0.14 -8.55
N ILE A 296 -34.67 0.96 -9.40
CA ILE A 296 -33.99 1.86 -10.34
C ILE A 296 -34.22 3.31 -9.86
N GLU A 297 -33.48 4.27 -10.42
CA GLU A 297 -33.73 5.71 -10.25
C GLU A 297 -35.23 6.04 -10.40
N THR A 298 -35.71 7.00 -9.59
CA THR A 298 -37.11 7.38 -9.57
C THR A 298 -37.63 7.80 -10.94
N HIS A 299 -38.74 7.19 -11.32
CA HIS A 299 -39.47 7.48 -12.55
C HIS A 299 -40.91 7.95 -12.28
N ILE A 300 -41.25 8.30 -11.05
CA ILE A 300 -42.57 8.84 -10.69
C ILE A 300 -42.72 10.21 -11.38
N PRO A 301 -43.85 10.48 -12.09
CA PRO A 301 -45.15 9.82 -12.01
C PRO A 301 -45.39 8.58 -12.90
N GLN A 302 -44.44 8.15 -13.73
CA GLN A 302 -44.62 6.99 -14.61
C GLN A 302 -44.66 5.68 -13.80
N THR A 303 -45.37 4.68 -14.33
CA THR A 303 -45.38 3.33 -13.76
C THR A 303 -44.05 2.60 -14.05
N CYS A 304 -43.72 1.58 -13.25
CA CYS A 304 -42.50 0.79 -13.46
C CYS A 304 -42.48 0.15 -14.86
N ASP A 305 -43.64 -0.29 -15.36
CA ASP A 305 -43.77 -0.94 -16.68
C ASP A 305 -43.60 0.04 -17.84
N GLU A 306 -44.11 1.28 -17.69
CA GLU A 306 -43.92 2.33 -18.69
C GLU A 306 -42.45 2.76 -18.75
N PHE A 307 -41.83 2.97 -17.59
CA PHE A 307 -40.41 3.29 -17.51
C PHE A 307 -39.54 2.15 -18.04
N ALA A 308 -39.90 0.89 -17.76
CA ALA A 308 -39.21 -0.27 -18.34
C ALA A 308 -39.37 -0.35 -19.86
N ARG A 309 -40.50 0.08 -20.43
CA ARG A 309 -40.69 0.16 -21.89
C ARG A 309 -39.96 1.34 -22.53
N GLU A 310 -39.90 2.48 -21.85
CA GLU A 310 -39.17 3.67 -22.34
C GLU A 310 -37.65 3.49 -22.22
N LYS A 311 -37.17 2.88 -21.12
CA LYS A 311 -35.75 2.59 -20.89
C LYS A 311 -35.32 1.26 -21.55
N GLY A 312 -36.27 0.36 -21.82
CA GLY A 312 -36.05 -0.97 -22.39
C GLY A 312 -36.14 -1.04 -23.91
N TYR A 313 -34.98 -0.85 -24.56
CA TYR A 313 -34.46 -1.58 -25.74
C TYR A 313 -35.44 -2.12 -26.80
N SER A 314 -36.44 -1.34 -27.21
CA SER A 314 -37.70 -1.79 -27.81
C SER A 314 -37.66 -2.41 -29.23
N ALA A 315 -36.49 -2.66 -29.81
CA ALA A 315 -36.42 -3.30 -31.13
C ALA A 315 -35.13 -4.08 -31.35
N ARG A 316 -33.97 -3.46 -31.05
CA ARG A 316 -32.67 -4.09 -31.31
C ARG A 316 -32.46 -5.34 -30.46
N ARG A 317 -32.81 -5.28 -29.17
CA ARG A 317 -32.64 -6.40 -28.26
C ARG A 317 -33.67 -7.50 -28.51
N GLU A 318 -34.89 -7.15 -28.89
CA GLU A 318 -35.87 -8.14 -29.37
C GLU A 318 -35.37 -8.88 -30.62
N ILE A 319 -34.75 -8.16 -31.57
CA ILE A 319 -34.11 -8.76 -32.75
C ILE A 319 -32.93 -9.65 -32.32
N GLU A 320 -32.06 -9.18 -31.41
CA GLU A 320 -30.91 -9.95 -30.90
C GLU A 320 -31.35 -11.20 -30.12
N GLU A 321 -32.40 -11.12 -29.32
CA GLU A 321 -32.99 -12.23 -28.57
C GLU A 321 -33.70 -13.21 -29.51
N ALA A 322 -34.39 -12.73 -30.55
CA ALA A 322 -34.98 -13.57 -31.58
C ALA A 322 -33.91 -14.29 -32.43
N MET A 323 -32.83 -13.59 -32.80
CA MET A 323 -31.68 -14.19 -33.48
C MET A 323 -30.99 -15.24 -32.59
N SER A 324 -30.83 -14.94 -31.31
CA SER A 324 -30.23 -15.87 -30.33
C SER A 324 -31.12 -17.10 -30.12
N ALA A 325 -32.43 -16.91 -29.98
CA ALA A 325 -33.40 -17.99 -29.83
C ALA A 325 -33.47 -18.88 -31.07
N ALA A 326 -33.26 -18.33 -32.28
CA ALA A 326 -33.16 -19.10 -33.50
C ALA A 326 -31.86 -19.92 -33.60
N LEU A 327 -30.76 -19.44 -32.98
CA LEU A 327 -29.50 -20.18 -32.89
C LEU A 327 -29.52 -21.28 -31.83
N ILE A 328 -30.17 -21.03 -30.69
CA ILE A 328 -30.21 -21.98 -29.55
C ILE A 328 -31.12 -23.15 -29.90
N ARG A 329 -30.51 -24.32 -30.15
CA ARG A 329 -31.25 -25.57 -30.39
C ARG A 329 -31.75 -26.13 -29.07
N LYS A 330 -33.07 -26.18 -28.91
CA LYS A 330 -33.72 -26.89 -27.80
C LYS A 330 -33.45 -28.39 -27.93
N CYS A 331 -32.96 -29.02 -26.86
CA CYS A 331 -32.81 -30.47 -26.83
C CYS A 331 -34.17 -31.15 -26.94
N ASN A 332 -34.36 -32.02 -27.93
CA ASN A 332 -35.63 -32.70 -28.18
C ASN A 332 -36.09 -33.62 -27.04
N LYS A 333 -35.19 -33.99 -26.12
CA LYS A 333 -35.47 -34.92 -25.01
C LYS A 333 -35.92 -34.20 -23.74
N CYS A 334 -35.29 -33.09 -23.37
CA CYS A 334 -35.58 -32.36 -22.13
C CYS A 334 -36.32 -31.03 -22.34
N LYS A 335 -36.40 -30.50 -23.57
CA LYS A 335 -37.01 -29.19 -23.91
C LYS A 335 -36.50 -28.00 -23.08
N SER A 336 -35.47 -28.18 -22.26
CA SER A 336 -34.80 -27.10 -21.53
C SER A 336 -33.74 -26.45 -22.42
N ASN A 337 -33.69 -25.13 -22.36
CA ASN A 337 -32.56 -24.33 -22.82
C ASN A 337 -31.57 -24.26 -21.65
N GLU A 338 -30.83 -25.33 -21.39
CA GLU A 338 -29.71 -25.27 -20.44
C GLU A 338 -28.45 -24.91 -21.22
N LEU A 339 -27.90 -23.75 -20.88
CA LEU A 339 -26.51 -23.36 -21.14
C LEU A 339 -25.61 -24.02 -20.11
#